data_AF-A0A6G1IE34-F1
#
_entry.id   AF-A0A6G1IE34-F1
#
_cell.length_a   1.000
_cell.length_b   1.000
_cell.length_c   1.000
_cell.angle_alpha   90.00
_cell.angle_beta   90.00
_cell.angle_gamma   90.00
#
_symmetry.space_group_name_H-M   'P 1'
#
loop_
_entity.id
_entity.type
_entity.pdbx_description
1 polymer ?
#
loop_
_entity_poly.entity_id
_entity_poly.type
_entity_poly.pdbx_seq_one_letter_code
_entity_poly.pdbx_strand_id
1 'polypeptide(L)'
;MPLSSKLDRNLRAAEESSDDEEYYVVTDRSSSASVIEFGEDADIWSSDEGGDGAEEDEDEDEDEDGGEEGEEDGDVQAQMSTVSFGALAKAQDALSKQQDTSRKRKRGDESSRSQEDKLQALRQRLQEIKAAKLAQGPPPKKAKSSKRQSAREEDEDEESDKDDSDSDAAPHKRSSKHAPAVQSSKKAVSRKRKVVDVKKPVARDPRFDNISGPGPDENTLNKRYAFLNEYKASEMAELKEAIKKTKNEADKEKLKKKLMSMESQQKARERKEKQQEVIHEHKKKEKELVKQGKTPFYLKKSEQKKLALIDRFQNMKSKDRDRAIERRRQKATAKERKNMPAERRGA
;
A
#
# COMPACT_ATOMS: atom_id res chain seq x y z
N MET A 1 41.66 -9.94 -32.51
CA MET A 1 40.61 -10.73 -33.18
C MET A 1 39.37 -10.76 -32.28
N PRO A 2 38.44 -9.80 -32.42
CA PRO A 2 37.28 -9.68 -31.54
C PRO A 2 36.19 -10.72 -31.87
N LEU A 3 35.55 -11.26 -30.84
CA LEU A 3 34.49 -12.29 -30.95
C LEU A 3 33.06 -11.71 -31.09
N SER A 4 32.93 -10.38 -31.27
CA SER A 4 31.65 -9.66 -31.24
C SER A 4 30.75 -9.86 -32.47
N SER A 5 31.22 -10.46 -33.56
CA SER A 5 30.48 -10.59 -34.83
C SER A 5 29.67 -11.89 -35.00
N LYS A 6 29.45 -12.66 -33.92
CA LYS A 6 28.86 -14.02 -33.99
C LYS A 6 27.46 -14.19 -33.39
N LEU A 7 26.82 -13.11 -32.91
CA LEU A 7 25.49 -13.17 -32.31
C LEU A 7 24.35 -12.70 -33.23
N ASP A 8 24.64 -12.03 -34.35
CA ASP A 8 23.62 -11.61 -35.34
C ASP A 8 23.23 -12.72 -36.33
N ARG A 9 23.18 -13.98 -35.87
CA ARG A 9 22.59 -15.09 -36.63
C ARG A 9 21.10 -15.17 -36.36
N ASN A 10 20.37 -14.24 -36.98
CA ASN A 10 18.92 -14.30 -37.07
C ASN A 10 18.49 -15.66 -37.65
N LEU A 11 17.60 -16.34 -36.92
CA LEU A 11 16.88 -17.50 -37.42
C LEU A 11 15.95 -17.02 -38.55
N ARG A 12 16.39 -17.18 -39.79
CA ARG A 12 15.54 -16.96 -40.97
C ARG A 12 14.54 -18.12 -41.02
N ALA A 13 13.24 -17.82 -40.95
CA ALA A 13 12.21 -18.81 -41.16
C ALA A 13 12.37 -19.42 -42.57
N ALA A 14 12.10 -20.72 -42.70
CA ALA A 14 12.07 -21.37 -44.01
C ALA A 14 10.79 -20.95 -44.73
N GLU A 15 10.95 -20.38 -45.93
CA GLU A 15 9.84 -20.11 -46.84
C GLU A 15 9.70 -21.32 -47.77
N GLU A 16 8.62 -22.08 -47.60
CA GLU A 16 8.18 -23.12 -48.54
C GLU A 16 6.67 -23.00 -48.78
N SER A 17 6.25 -23.37 -49.99
CA SER A 17 4.87 -23.43 -50.50
C SER A 17 4.20 -22.12 -50.91
N SER A 18 4.42 -21.79 -52.20
CA SER A 18 3.42 -21.33 -53.17
C SER A 18 1.95 -21.40 -52.73
N ASP A 19 1.23 -20.29 -52.93
CA ASP A 19 -0.17 -20.30 -53.38
C ASP A 19 -0.39 -19.04 -54.25
N ASP A 20 -0.91 -19.21 -55.46
CA ASP A 20 -1.15 -18.14 -56.42
C ASP A 20 -2.58 -17.60 -56.25
N GLU A 21 -2.75 -16.38 -55.73
CA GLU A 21 -4.03 -15.66 -55.82
C GLU A 21 -3.90 -14.24 -56.39
N GLU A 22 -4.97 -13.83 -57.07
CA GLU A 22 -4.90 -13.00 -58.27
C GLU A 22 -5.11 -11.49 -58.02
N TYR A 23 -4.47 -10.67 -58.85
CA TYR A 23 -4.42 -9.22 -58.72
C TYR A 23 -5.80 -8.56 -58.96
N TYR A 24 -6.35 -7.86 -57.98
CA TYR A 24 -7.49 -6.94 -58.20
C TYR A 24 -7.14 -5.49 -57.80
N VAL A 25 -6.83 -4.67 -58.79
CA VAL A 25 -6.61 -3.23 -58.63
C VAL A 25 -7.95 -2.50 -58.79
N VAL A 26 -8.45 -1.94 -57.70
CA VAL A 26 -9.58 -1.01 -57.73
C VAL A 26 -9.08 0.41 -57.53
N THR A 27 -8.75 1.07 -58.64
CA THR A 27 -8.52 2.52 -58.66
C THR A 27 -9.84 3.24 -58.89
N ASP A 28 -10.38 3.90 -57.86
CA ASP A 28 -10.99 5.21 -58.07
C ASP A 28 -11.08 6.06 -56.79
N ARG A 29 -10.61 7.32 -56.92
CA ARG A 29 -11.03 8.54 -56.18
C ARG A 29 -11.28 8.47 -54.66
N SER A 30 -10.44 9.18 -53.89
CA SER A 30 -10.66 10.64 -53.72
C SER A 30 -9.47 11.30 -53.01
N SER A 31 -9.04 12.46 -53.52
CA SER A 31 -7.94 13.24 -52.96
C SER A 31 -8.49 14.50 -52.29
N SER A 32 -8.17 14.72 -51.01
CA SER A 32 -8.31 16.03 -50.36
C SER A 32 -7.03 16.35 -49.60
N ALA A 33 -6.19 17.19 -50.22
CA ALA A 33 -4.94 17.64 -49.61
C ALA A 33 -5.21 18.70 -48.52
N SER A 34 -4.59 18.53 -47.36
CA SER A 34 -4.51 19.57 -46.33
C SER A 34 -3.09 20.14 -46.34
N VAL A 35 -2.92 21.27 -47.01
CA VAL A 35 -1.70 22.06 -46.97
C VAL A 35 -1.64 22.78 -45.62
N ILE A 36 -0.57 22.56 -44.86
CA ILE A 36 -0.20 23.41 -43.74
C ILE A 36 1.11 24.09 -44.14
N GLU A 37 1.01 25.39 -44.40
CA GLU A 37 2.10 26.27 -44.79
C GLU A 37 2.94 26.60 -43.54
N PHE A 38 4.21 26.20 -43.54
CA PHE A 38 5.16 26.54 -42.48
C PHE A 38 6.15 27.57 -43.03
N GLY A 39 6.00 28.81 -42.60
CA GLY A 39 6.94 29.89 -42.92
C GLY A 39 8.29 29.66 -42.26
N GLU A 40 9.34 30.16 -42.92
CA GLU A 40 10.70 30.22 -42.37
C GLU A 40 10.75 31.15 -41.13
N ASP A 41 11.85 31.09 -40.37
CA ASP A 41 12.11 31.83 -39.12
C ASP A 41 11.39 31.34 -37.83
N ALA A 42 11.74 30.13 -37.38
CA ALA A 42 11.50 29.68 -36.00
C ALA A 42 12.78 29.16 -35.34
N ASP A 43 13.37 29.97 -34.44
CA ASP A 43 14.48 29.59 -33.56
C ASP A 43 14.11 28.37 -32.70
N ILE A 44 14.84 27.26 -32.84
CA ILE A 44 14.70 26.11 -31.95
C ILE A 44 15.35 26.43 -30.59
N TRP A 45 14.53 26.95 -29.68
CA TRP A 45 14.91 27.03 -28.27
C TRP A 45 14.99 25.62 -27.67
N SER A 46 16.17 25.28 -27.16
CA SER A 46 16.44 24.05 -26.41
C SER A 46 15.62 23.99 -25.11
N SER A 47 14.41 23.45 -25.19
CA SER A 47 13.56 23.26 -24.00
C SER A 47 14.02 22.08 -23.15
N ASP A 48 14.27 22.34 -21.87
CA ASP A 48 14.55 21.38 -20.80
C ASP A 48 13.27 20.61 -20.42
N GLU A 49 12.85 19.68 -21.29
CA GLU A 49 11.60 18.95 -21.09
C GLU A 49 11.77 17.79 -20.10
N GLY A 50 11.58 18.11 -18.83
CA GLY A 50 11.42 17.15 -17.75
C GLY A 50 10.05 16.47 -17.76
N GLY A 51 9.81 15.57 -18.72
CA GLY A 51 8.67 14.67 -18.80
C GLY A 51 8.91 13.57 -19.85
N ASP A 52 8.38 12.36 -19.74
CA ASP A 52 7.60 11.77 -18.66
C ASP A 52 8.18 10.41 -18.21
N GLY A 53 7.63 9.93 -17.12
CA GLY A 53 7.69 8.53 -16.73
C GLY A 53 6.42 8.30 -15.94
N ALA A 54 5.36 7.90 -16.63
CA ALA A 54 4.09 7.55 -16.00
C ALA A 54 4.31 6.44 -14.97
N GLU A 55 4.41 6.82 -13.69
CA GLU A 55 4.13 5.92 -12.60
C GLU A 55 2.64 6.13 -12.29
N GLU A 56 1.85 5.12 -12.68
CA GLU A 56 0.55 4.86 -12.10
C GLU A 56 0.81 4.47 -10.64
N ASP A 57 0.85 5.48 -9.76
CA ASP A 57 0.75 5.27 -8.31
C ASP A 57 -0.63 4.65 -8.04
N GLU A 58 -0.72 3.33 -8.03
CA GLU A 58 -1.77 2.57 -7.34
C GLU A 58 -1.61 2.78 -5.81
N ASP A 59 -1.90 3.99 -5.35
CA ASP A 59 -2.11 4.28 -3.93
C ASP A 59 -3.49 3.72 -3.55
N GLU A 60 -3.51 2.51 -2.99
CA GLU A 60 -4.68 1.96 -2.26
C GLU A 60 -5.08 2.92 -1.12
N ASP A 61 -6.38 3.08 -0.90
CA ASP A 61 -6.93 3.98 0.11
C ASP A 61 -6.53 3.58 1.55
N GLU A 62 -5.84 4.47 2.27
CA GLU A 62 -5.82 4.49 3.74
C GLU A 62 -6.17 5.90 4.23
N ASP A 63 -7.29 6.03 4.94
CA ASP A 63 -7.76 7.28 5.56
C ASP A 63 -6.76 7.76 6.64
N GLU A 64 -5.94 8.76 6.33
CA GLU A 64 -5.08 9.42 7.33
C GLU A 64 -5.85 10.60 7.97
N ASP A 65 -6.58 10.29 9.03
CA ASP A 65 -7.22 11.24 9.96
C ASP A 65 -6.17 12.20 10.56
N GLY A 66 -6.06 13.37 9.94
CA GLY A 66 -5.02 14.36 10.23
C GLY A 66 -5.37 15.24 11.42
N GLY A 67 -5.10 14.76 12.63
CA GLY A 67 -5.10 15.60 13.83
C GLY A 67 -4.03 16.69 13.74
N GLU A 68 -4.46 17.94 13.59
CA GLU A 68 -3.61 19.13 13.57
C GLU A 68 -3.37 19.61 15.01
N GLU A 69 -2.11 19.63 15.46
CA GLU A 69 -1.71 20.32 16.71
C GLU A 69 -1.11 21.68 16.37
N GLY A 70 -1.83 22.76 16.69
CA GLY A 70 -1.40 24.14 16.52
C GLY A 70 -2.11 25.11 17.48
N GLU A 71 -1.46 25.38 18.62
CA GLU A 71 -1.65 26.54 19.53
C GLU A 71 -3.03 27.23 19.61
N GLU A 72 -3.92 26.76 20.51
CA GLU A 72 -5.18 27.44 20.88
C GLU A 72 -5.41 27.49 22.40
N ASP A 73 -4.92 28.53 23.07
CA ASP A 73 -5.28 28.86 24.48
C ASP A 73 -6.65 29.57 24.60
N GLY A 74 -7.40 29.72 23.50
CA GLY A 74 -8.73 30.33 23.46
C GLY A 74 -9.91 29.34 23.58
N ASP A 75 -9.72 28.11 23.12
CA ASP A 75 -10.83 27.29 22.64
C ASP A 75 -11.33 26.24 23.64
N VAL A 76 -10.62 26.09 24.76
CA VAL A 76 -11.01 25.20 25.87
C VAL A 76 -12.41 25.52 26.39
N GLN A 77 -12.84 26.79 26.40
CA GLN A 77 -14.18 27.16 26.88
C GLN A 77 -15.29 26.83 25.88
N ALA A 78 -15.01 26.81 24.57
CA ALA A 78 -15.93 26.35 23.53
C ALA A 78 -16.01 24.82 23.45
N GLN A 79 -14.89 24.13 23.71
CA GLN A 79 -14.86 22.67 23.87
C GLN A 79 -15.59 22.22 25.16
N MET A 80 -15.53 23.02 26.23
CA MET A 80 -16.24 22.74 27.49
C MET A 80 -17.76 23.00 27.44
N SER A 81 -18.27 23.77 26.47
CA SER A 81 -19.71 23.95 26.25
C SER A 81 -20.33 22.91 25.29
N THR A 82 -19.49 22.20 24.53
CA THR A 82 -19.91 21.15 23.59
C THR A 82 -19.86 19.73 24.19
N VAL A 83 -19.18 19.54 25.32
CA VAL A 83 -19.22 18.27 26.07
C VAL A 83 -20.52 18.09 26.85
N SER A 84 -21.24 16.99 26.61
CA SER A 84 -22.46 16.67 27.34
C SER A 84 -22.20 16.38 28.82
N PHE A 85 -23.16 16.70 29.69
CA PHE A 85 -23.09 16.45 31.14
C PHE A 85 -22.75 15.00 31.50
N GLY A 86 -23.22 14.02 30.70
CA GLY A 86 -22.89 12.61 30.87
C GLY A 86 -21.44 12.24 30.55
N ALA A 87 -20.76 13.00 29.67
CA ALA A 87 -19.33 12.85 29.43
C ALA A 87 -18.51 13.41 30.59
N LEU A 88 -18.89 14.59 31.12
CA LEU A 88 -18.27 15.18 32.31
C LEU A 88 -18.39 14.27 33.55
N ALA A 89 -19.57 13.70 33.80
CA ALA A 89 -19.78 12.74 34.89
C ALA A 89 -18.87 11.49 34.76
N LYS A 90 -18.72 10.94 33.55
CA LYS A 90 -17.79 9.82 33.28
C LYS A 90 -16.32 10.22 33.48
N ALA A 91 -15.93 11.43 33.08
CA ALA A 91 -14.57 11.93 33.27
C ALA A 91 -14.23 12.08 34.77
N GLN A 92 -15.16 12.61 35.57
CA GLN A 92 -15.01 12.73 37.02
C GLN A 92 -14.85 11.36 37.71
N ASP A 93 -15.63 10.37 37.28
CA ASP A 93 -15.60 9.00 37.82
C ASP A 93 -14.34 8.20 37.36
N ALA A 94 -13.75 8.58 36.23
CA ALA A 94 -12.45 8.06 35.79
C ALA A 94 -11.29 8.67 36.62
N LEU A 95 -11.32 9.99 36.86
CA LEU A 95 -10.30 10.71 37.63
C LEU A 95 -10.22 10.26 39.09
N SER A 96 -11.38 10.06 39.76
CA SER A 96 -11.42 9.54 41.14
C SER A 96 -10.73 8.17 41.24
N LYS A 97 -11.05 7.27 40.31
CA LYS A 97 -10.47 5.93 40.20
C LYS A 97 -8.98 5.92 39.86
N GLN A 98 -8.50 6.93 39.14
CA GLN A 98 -7.08 7.08 38.80
C GLN A 98 -6.26 7.55 40.01
N GLN A 99 -6.82 8.45 40.85
CA GLN A 99 -6.18 8.91 42.10
C GLN A 99 -5.97 7.77 43.13
N ASP A 100 -6.86 6.77 43.17
CA ASP A 100 -6.71 5.60 44.04
C ASP A 100 -5.57 4.65 43.62
N THR A 101 -5.17 4.68 42.34
CA THR A 101 -4.13 3.77 41.79
C THR A 101 -2.73 4.38 41.73
N SER A 102 -2.61 5.72 41.68
CA SER A 102 -1.32 6.42 41.58
C SER A 102 -0.58 6.57 42.92
N ARG A 103 -1.30 6.44 44.06
CA ARG A 103 -0.68 6.41 45.41
C ARG A 103 -0.05 5.05 45.70
N LYS A 104 1.07 4.78 45.03
CA LYS A 104 1.94 3.60 45.21
C LYS A 104 2.45 3.52 46.66
N ARG A 105 1.76 2.74 47.49
CA ARG A 105 1.99 2.70 48.94
C ARG A 105 3.39 2.15 49.28
N LYS A 106 4.12 2.92 50.08
CA LYS A 106 5.25 2.43 50.87
C LYS A 106 4.72 1.33 51.80
N ARG A 107 5.32 0.14 51.73
CA ARG A 107 4.83 -1.08 52.41
C ARG A 107 5.11 -0.99 53.91
N GLY A 108 4.13 -0.48 54.67
CA GLY A 108 4.09 -0.49 56.14
C GLY A 108 3.08 -1.53 56.64
N ASP A 109 3.41 -2.20 57.73
CA ASP A 109 2.75 -3.42 58.23
C ASP A 109 1.46 -3.18 59.03
N GLU A 110 0.68 -2.17 58.64
CA GLU A 110 -0.53 -1.70 59.35
C GLU A 110 -1.76 -1.67 58.41
N SER A 111 -1.72 -2.40 57.29
CA SER A 111 -2.81 -2.44 56.31
C SER A 111 -3.62 -3.74 56.28
N SER A 112 -3.13 -4.81 56.91
CA SER A 112 -3.76 -6.13 56.95
C SER A 112 -5.11 -6.10 57.68
N ARG A 113 -5.18 -5.58 58.91
CA ARG A 113 -6.43 -5.45 59.69
C ARG A 113 -7.50 -4.65 58.94
N SER A 114 -7.16 -3.46 58.44
CA SER A 114 -8.12 -2.64 57.66
C SER A 114 -8.55 -3.29 56.33
N GLN A 115 -7.77 -4.22 55.77
CA GLN A 115 -8.17 -5.03 54.63
C GLN A 115 -9.05 -6.23 55.05
N GLU A 116 -8.74 -6.88 56.17
CA GLU A 116 -9.53 -7.95 56.76
C GLU A 116 -10.96 -7.48 57.08
N ASP A 117 -11.11 -6.33 57.74
CA ASP A 117 -12.43 -5.74 58.07
C ASP A 117 -13.25 -5.44 56.81
N LYS A 118 -12.60 -4.94 55.74
CA LYS A 118 -13.24 -4.69 54.44
C LYS A 118 -13.63 -5.98 53.74
N LEU A 119 -12.84 -7.04 53.87
CA LEU A 119 -13.16 -8.38 53.35
C LEU A 119 -14.29 -9.03 54.16
N GLN A 120 -14.37 -8.80 55.47
CA GLN A 120 -15.48 -9.25 56.32
C GLN A 120 -16.80 -8.54 55.94
N ALA A 121 -16.78 -7.21 55.81
CA ALA A 121 -17.94 -6.44 55.33
C ALA A 121 -18.39 -6.89 53.93
N LEU A 122 -17.45 -7.18 53.01
CA LEU A 122 -17.77 -7.72 51.69
C LEU A 122 -18.38 -9.12 51.77
N ARG A 123 -17.88 -10.00 52.64
CA ARG A 123 -18.43 -11.35 52.88
C ARG A 123 -19.86 -11.28 53.45
N GLN A 124 -20.11 -10.41 54.42
CA GLN A 124 -21.44 -10.17 54.99
C GLN A 124 -22.42 -9.67 53.92
N ARG A 125 -22.05 -8.62 53.16
CA ARG A 125 -22.89 -8.10 52.07
C ARG A 125 -23.18 -9.15 50.97
N LEU A 126 -22.22 -10.05 50.68
CA LEU A 126 -22.46 -11.16 49.76
C LEU A 126 -23.38 -12.23 50.33
N GLN A 127 -23.35 -12.48 51.65
CA GLN A 127 -24.31 -13.35 52.33
C GLN A 127 -25.72 -12.74 52.32
N GLU A 128 -25.87 -11.44 52.58
CA GLU A 128 -27.14 -10.71 52.46
C GLU A 128 -27.72 -10.77 51.04
N ILE A 129 -26.90 -10.48 50.02
CA ILE A 129 -27.32 -10.59 48.61
C ILE A 129 -27.71 -12.04 48.26
N LYS A 130 -27.01 -13.03 48.81
CA LYS A 130 -27.34 -14.45 48.59
C LYS A 130 -28.63 -14.85 49.31
N ALA A 131 -28.88 -14.35 50.51
CA ALA A 131 -30.13 -14.55 51.24
C ALA A 131 -31.31 -13.87 50.55
N ALA A 132 -31.14 -12.62 50.09
CA ALA A 132 -32.14 -11.90 49.30
C ALA A 132 -32.47 -12.63 47.98
N LYS A 133 -31.47 -13.22 47.30
CA LYS A 133 -31.65 -14.10 46.12
C LYS A 133 -32.16 -15.52 46.42
N LEU A 134 -32.34 -15.87 47.69
CA LEU A 134 -32.98 -17.11 48.12
C LEU A 134 -34.43 -16.84 48.56
N ALA A 135 -34.69 -15.67 49.15
CA ALA A 135 -36.03 -15.18 49.48
C ALA A 135 -36.81 -14.74 48.22
N GLN A 136 -36.14 -14.09 47.27
CA GLN A 136 -36.67 -13.85 45.92
C GLN A 136 -36.26 -15.02 45.02
N GLY A 137 -37.23 -15.85 44.66
CA GLY A 137 -37.02 -17.06 43.84
C GLY A 137 -36.37 -16.79 42.47
N PRO A 138 -35.86 -17.84 41.79
CA PRO A 138 -35.02 -17.68 40.61
C PRO A 138 -35.77 -17.02 39.43
N PRO A 139 -35.23 -15.96 38.82
CA PRO A 139 -35.79 -15.40 37.59
C PRO A 139 -35.62 -16.38 36.42
N PRO A 140 -36.51 -16.34 35.40
CA PRO A 140 -36.46 -17.26 34.27
C PRO A 140 -35.15 -17.14 33.48
N LYS A 141 -34.58 -18.30 33.11
CA LYS A 141 -33.28 -18.39 32.45
C LYS A 141 -33.37 -17.89 31.00
N LYS A 142 -32.79 -16.73 30.69
CA LYS A 142 -32.19 -16.48 29.36
C LYS A 142 -30.73 -16.94 29.38
N ALA A 143 -30.31 -17.69 28.36
CA ALA A 143 -28.98 -18.29 28.29
C ALA A 143 -27.89 -17.23 28.05
N LYS A 144 -26.71 -17.44 28.65
CA LYS A 144 -25.53 -16.60 28.38
C LYS A 144 -24.93 -16.94 27.02
N SER A 145 -24.91 -15.99 26.11
CA SER A 145 -23.88 -15.92 25.06
C SER A 145 -22.61 -15.27 25.63
N SER A 146 -21.44 -15.65 25.10
CA SER A 146 -20.17 -15.02 25.42
C SER A 146 -19.58 -14.33 24.19
N LYS A 147 -19.74 -12.99 24.12
CA LYS A 147 -18.73 -12.01 23.66
C LYS A 147 -18.05 -12.35 22.32
N ARG A 148 -18.44 -11.77 21.18
CA ARG A 148 -18.17 -10.39 20.67
C ARG A 148 -18.93 -10.21 19.33
N GLN A 149 -19.16 -9.03 18.73
CA GLN A 149 -18.78 -7.63 19.00
C GLN A 149 -19.95 -6.68 18.55
N SER A 150 -19.64 -5.44 18.15
CA SER A 150 -20.41 -4.42 17.37
C SER A 150 -21.94 -4.49 17.36
N ALA A 151 -22.54 -3.50 18.02
CA ALA A 151 -23.92 -3.11 17.77
C ALA A 151 -23.98 -2.15 16.55
N ARG A 152 -24.97 -2.37 15.69
CA ARG A 152 -25.74 -1.32 15.04
C ARG A 152 -27.21 -1.75 15.15
N GLU A 153 -28.10 -0.80 15.36
CA GLU A 153 -29.51 -1.05 15.64
C GLU A 153 -30.23 -1.50 14.36
N GLU A 154 -31.11 -2.50 14.50
CA GLU A 154 -32.16 -2.82 13.55
C GLU A 154 -33.47 -2.46 14.23
N ASP A 155 -34.24 -1.57 13.62
CA ASP A 155 -35.69 -1.54 13.77
C ASP A 155 -36.33 -1.05 12.46
N GLU A 156 -37.56 -1.48 12.25
CA GLU A 156 -38.53 -1.12 11.20
C GLU A 156 -38.31 -1.62 9.75
N ASP A 157 -39.43 -2.16 9.24
CA ASP A 157 -39.66 -2.82 7.97
C ASP A 157 -39.51 -1.92 6.73
N GLU A 158 -39.04 -2.49 5.60
CA GLU A 158 -39.48 -2.06 4.28
C GLU A 158 -39.34 -3.18 3.23
N GLU A 159 -40.38 -3.41 2.42
CA GLU A 159 -40.32 -4.28 1.24
C GLU A 159 -39.39 -3.64 0.19
N SER A 160 -38.35 -4.35 -0.26
CA SER A 160 -37.76 -4.06 -1.56
C SER A 160 -37.31 -5.34 -2.27
N ASP A 161 -37.95 -5.62 -3.42
CA ASP A 161 -37.46 -6.58 -4.40
C ASP A 161 -36.11 -6.10 -4.94
N LYS A 162 -35.04 -6.82 -4.60
CA LYS A 162 -33.72 -6.68 -5.22
C LYS A 162 -33.23 -8.03 -5.73
N ASP A 163 -33.21 -8.14 -7.05
CA ASP A 163 -32.68 -9.27 -7.82
C ASP A 163 -31.14 -9.25 -7.75
N ASP A 164 -30.59 -9.72 -6.63
CA ASP A 164 -29.14 -9.85 -6.45
C ASP A 164 -28.64 -11.20 -7.00
N SER A 165 -28.08 -11.11 -8.21
CA SER A 165 -27.33 -12.17 -8.89
C SER A 165 -25.96 -12.44 -8.22
N ASP A 166 -25.96 -12.80 -6.94
CA ASP A 166 -24.75 -13.17 -6.22
C ASP A 166 -24.51 -14.69 -6.31
N SER A 167 -23.47 -15.07 -7.07
CA SER A 167 -23.12 -16.47 -7.33
C SER A 167 -21.83 -16.94 -6.63
N ASP A 168 -21.20 -16.09 -5.81
CA ASP A 168 -20.00 -16.45 -5.03
C ASP A 168 -20.05 -16.02 -3.55
N ALA A 169 -21.23 -15.65 -3.04
CA ALA A 169 -21.46 -15.49 -1.61
C ALA A 169 -21.04 -16.73 -0.79
N ALA A 170 -20.18 -16.53 0.21
CA ALA A 170 -19.70 -17.59 1.09
C ALA A 170 -20.88 -18.31 1.80
N PRO A 171 -20.86 -19.66 1.91
CA PRO A 171 -22.02 -20.42 2.39
C PRO A 171 -22.41 -20.02 3.81
N HIS A 172 -23.69 -19.68 4.01
CA HIS A 172 -24.24 -19.28 5.31
C HIS A 172 -23.84 -20.28 6.40
N LYS A 173 -23.25 -19.76 7.47
CA LYS A 173 -22.76 -20.60 8.58
C LYS A 173 -23.96 -21.19 9.34
N ARG A 174 -23.92 -22.50 9.58
CA ARG A 174 -24.94 -23.24 10.33
C ARG A 174 -25.13 -22.61 11.72
N SER A 175 -26.37 -22.38 12.13
CA SER A 175 -26.72 -21.81 13.44
C SER A 175 -26.28 -22.68 14.63
N SER A 176 -26.09 -24.00 14.42
CA SER A 176 -25.46 -24.89 15.40
C SER A 176 -24.73 -26.06 14.74
N LYS A 177 -23.92 -26.78 15.53
CA LYS A 177 -23.17 -27.98 15.07
C LYS A 177 -24.08 -29.11 14.56
N HIS A 178 -25.36 -29.11 14.94
CA HIS A 178 -26.35 -30.15 14.62
C HIS A 178 -27.48 -29.66 13.69
N ALA A 179 -27.69 -28.36 13.52
CA ALA A 179 -28.70 -27.83 12.58
C ALA A 179 -28.34 -28.15 11.11
N PRO A 180 -29.31 -28.44 10.22
CA PRO A 180 -29.02 -28.62 8.79
C PRO A 180 -28.42 -27.34 8.16
N ALA A 181 -27.77 -27.49 7.01
CA ALA A 181 -27.26 -26.36 6.21
C ALA A 181 -28.10 -26.20 4.95
N VAL A 182 -28.52 -24.98 4.64
CA VAL A 182 -29.16 -24.67 3.35
C VAL A 182 -28.11 -24.75 2.24
N GLN A 183 -28.46 -25.39 1.12
CA GLN A 183 -27.65 -25.44 -0.10
C GLN A 183 -28.53 -25.14 -1.31
N SER A 184 -27.99 -24.41 -2.28
CA SER A 184 -28.71 -24.09 -3.52
C SER A 184 -29.02 -25.35 -4.33
N SER A 185 -30.26 -25.46 -4.82
CA SER A 185 -30.72 -26.54 -5.72
C SER A 185 -29.94 -26.61 -7.03
N LYS A 186 -29.31 -25.49 -7.45
CA LYS A 186 -28.42 -25.44 -8.62
C LYS A 186 -27.12 -26.24 -8.42
N LYS A 187 -26.74 -26.59 -7.18
CA LYS A 187 -25.49 -27.31 -6.87
C LYS A 187 -25.69 -28.83 -6.95
N ALA A 188 -25.39 -29.41 -8.12
CA ALA A 188 -25.52 -30.85 -8.36
C ALA A 188 -24.69 -31.70 -7.37
N VAL A 189 -25.31 -32.75 -6.81
CA VAL A 189 -24.64 -33.69 -5.90
C VAL A 189 -23.67 -34.60 -6.68
N SER A 190 -22.41 -34.66 -6.26
CA SER A 190 -21.40 -35.50 -6.93
C SER A 190 -21.67 -36.99 -6.70
N ARG A 191 -21.93 -37.74 -7.78
CA ARG A 191 -22.15 -39.21 -7.74
C ARG A 191 -20.94 -40.02 -7.23
N LYS A 192 -19.73 -39.43 -7.21
CA LYS A 192 -18.49 -40.09 -6.77
C LYS A 192 -18.18 -39.71 -5.32
N ARG A 193 -18.12 -40.69 -4.42
CA ARG A 193 -17.65 -40.49 -3.04
C ARG A 193 -16.12 -40.33 -3.04
N LYS A 194 -15.60 -39.18 -2.63
CA LYS A 194 -14.18 -39.04 -2.27
C LYS A 194 -13.97 -39.71 -0.92
N VAL A 195 -13.28 -40.85 -0.90
CA VAL A 195 -12.94 -41.59 0.34
C VAL A 195 -11.53 -41.25 0.82
N VAL A 196 -10.64 -40.87 -0.11
CA VAL A 196 -9.27 -40.42 0.16
C VAL A 196 -8.99 -39.18 -0.68
N ASP A 197 -8.54 -38.09 -0.06
CA ASP A 197 -8.11 -36.89 -0.77
C ASP A 197 -6.68 -37.07 -1.32
N VAL A 198 -6.59 -37.68 -2.49
CA VAL A 198 -5.34 -37.80 -3.25
C VAL A 198 -4.98 -36.43 -3.84
N LYS A 199 -3.82 -35.89 -3.46
CA LYS A 199 -3.25 -34.70 -4.11
C LYS A 199 -2.97 -35.04 -5.57
N LYS A 200 -3.67 -34.37 -6.50
CA LYS A 200 -3.44 -34.56 -7.93
C LYS A 200 -1.99 -34.20 -8.28
N PRO A 201 -1.27 -35.00 -9.09
CA PRO A 201 0.01 -34.58 -9.62
C PRO A 201 -0.21 -33.37 -10.53
N VAL A 202 0.43 -32.26 -10.20
CA VAL A 202 0.50 -31.05 -11.04
C VAL A 202 1.74 -31.19 -11.91
N ALA A 203 1.61 -30.97 -13.22
CA ALA A 203 2.75 -30.90 -14.11
C ALA A 203 3.61 -29.68 -13.74
N ARG A 204 4.91 -29.89 -13.54
CA ARG A 204 5.84 -28.88 -13.01
C ARG A 204 6.92 -28.60 -14.03
N ASP A 205 6.98 -27.37 -14.52
CA ASP A 205 8.07 -26.89 -15.36
C ASP A 205 9.21 -26.41 -14.44
N PRO A 206 10.41 -27.02 -14.50
CA PRO A 206 11.53 -26.65 -13.63
C PRO A 206 12.05 -25.22 -13.84
N ARG A 207 11.63 -24.52 -14.91
CA ARG A 207 11.93 -23.10 -15.13
C ARG A 207 11.05 -22.16 -14.30
N PHE A 208 9.85 -22.61 -13.94
CA PHE A 208 8.82 -21.80 -13.28
C PHE A 208 8.43 -22.32 -11.89
N ASP A 209 8.77 -23.57 -11.56
CA ASP A 209 8.50 -24.15 -10.26
C ASP A 209 9.68 -23.96 -9.28
N ASN A 210 9.36 -23.63 -8.03
CA ASN A 210 10.32 -23.29 -6.97
C ASN A 210 11.04 -24.52 -6.39
N ILE A 211 11.23 -25.58 -7.19
CA ILE A 211 11.93 -26.82 -6.81
C ILE A 211 13.37 -26.52 -6.40
N SER A 212 14.02 -25.55 -7.07
CA SER A 212 15.38 -25.09 -6.75
C SER A 212 15.45 -24.16 -5.51
N GLY A 213 14.35 -24.00 -4.78
CA GLY A 213 14.22 -23.08 -3.64
C GLY A 213 13.56 -21.74 -4.02
N PRO A 214 13.39 -20.83 -3.04
CA PRO A 214 12.89 -19.48 -3.28
C PRO A 214 13.79 -18.72 -4.26
N GLY A 215 13.19 -17.82 -5.05
CA GLY A 215 13.92 -16.92 -5.93
C GLY A 215 14.98 -16.11 -5.16
N PRO A 216 16.16 -15.84 -5.76
CA PRO A 216 17.22 -15.06 -5.13
C PRO A 216 16.75 -13.61 -4.85
N ASP A 217 17.05 -13.12 -3.65
CA ASP A 217 16.77 -11.74 -3.22
C ASP A 217 17.42 -10.71 -4.16
N GLU A 218 16.76 -9.57 -4.37
CA GLU A 218 17.21 -8.48 -5.25
C GLU A 218 18.65 -8.06 -4.94
N ASN A 219 19.02 -7.95 -3.66
CA ASN A 219 20.38 -7.59 -3.26
C ASN A 219 21.42 -8.65 -3.70
N THR A 220 21.03 -9.92 -3.78
CA THR A 220 21.91 -11.01 -4.23
C THR A 220 22.02 -11.04 -5.76
N LEU A 221 20.93 -10.72 -6.48
CA LEU A 221 20.94 -10.54 -7.93
C LEU A 221 21.80 -9.34 -8.33
N ASN A 222 21.59 -8.18 -7.71
CA ASN A 222 22.35 -6.96 -7.95
C ASN A 222 23.86 -7.16 -7.74
N LYS A 223 24.26 -7.98 -6.74
CA LYS A 223 25.67 -8.34 -6.50
C LYS A 223 26.21 -9.33 -7.53
N ARG A 224 25.45 -10.38 -7.87
CA ARG A 224 25.87 -11.40 -8.86
C ARG A 224 26.02 -10.81 -10.27
N TYR A 225 25.18 -9.83 -10.61
CA TYR A 225 25.14 -9.19 -11.92
C TYR A 225 25.64 -7.74 -11.91
N ALA A 226 26.45 -7.36 -10.91
CA ALA A 226 27.00 -6.00 -10.77
C ALA A 226 27.76 -5.53 -12.02
N PHE A 227 28.42 -6.46 -12.73
CA PHE A 227 29.12 -6.20 -13.98
C PHE A 227 28.23 -5.57 -15.07
N LEU A 228 26.91 -5.85 -15.08
CA LEU A 228 25.98 -5.23 -16.04
C LEU A 228 25.95 -3.70 -15.92
N ASN A 229 26.33 -3.14 -14.77
CA ASN A 229 26.43 -1.69 -14.58
C ASN A 229 27.61 -1.10 -15.38
N GLU A 230 28.70 -1.85 -15.51
CA GLU A 230 29.88 -1.47 -16.29
C GLU A 230 29.58 -1.51 -17.80
N TYR A 231 28.96 -2.60 -18.28
CA TYR A 231 28.50 -2.72 -19.67
C TYR A 231 27.50 -1.61 -20.06
N LYS A 232 26.53 -1.30 -19.19
CA LYS A 232 25.60 -0.18 -19.43
C LYS A 232 26.33 1.17 -19.50
N ALA A 233 27.37 1.37 -18.68
CA ALA A 233 28.17 2.59 -18.72
C ALA A 233 28.98 2.72 -20.03
N SER A 234 29.58 1.63 -20.54
CA SER A 234 30.22 1.64 -21.86
C SER A 234 29.23 1.84 -23.00
N GLU A 235 28.06 1.20 -22.97
CA GLU A 235 26.98 1.43 -23.95
C GLU A 235 26.55 2.90 -24.00
N MET A 236 26.41 3.58 -22.84
CA MET A 236 26.08 5.00 -22.82
C MET A 236 27.20 5.88 -23.38
N ALA A 237 28.48 5.51 -23.20
CA ALA A 237 29.60 6.20 -23.82
C ALA A 237 29.60 6.00 -25.35
N GLU A 238 29.40 4.77 -25.82
CA GLU A 238 29.28 4.42 -27.24
C GLU A 238 28.11 5.15 -27.91
N LEU A 239 26.95 5.24 -27.26
CA LEU A 239 25.81 6.03 -27.75
C LEU A 239 26.15 7.52 -27.85
N LYS A 240 26.85 8.09 -26.86
CA LYS A 240 27.33 9.48 -26.91
C LYS A 240 28.32 9.72 -28.05
N GLU A 241 29.16 8.73 -28.39
CA GLU A 241 30.00 8.80 -29.58
C GLU A 241 29.21 8.64 -30.89
N ALA A 242 28.25 7.72 -30.94
CA ALA A 242 27.43 7.49 -32.12
C ALA A 242 26.60 8.74 -32.48
N ILE A 243 26.05 9.45 -31.49
CA ILE A 243 25.34 10.73 -31.68
C ILE A 243 26.27 11.80 -32.28
N LYS A 244 27.55 11.82 -31.89
CA LYS A 244 28.55 12.76 -32.44
C LYS A 244 29.00 12.39 -33.86
N LYS A 245 29.07 11.09 -34.18
CA LYS A 245 29.57 10.56 -35.46
C LYS A 245 28.50 10.55 -36.57
N THR A 246 27.23 10.33 -36.21
CA THR A 246 26.11 10.29 -37.15
C THR A 246 25.84 11.68 -37.75
N LYS A 247 25.33 11.70 -38.99
CA LYS A 247 24.94 12.94 -39.70
C LYS A 247 23.42 13.04 -39.83
N ASN A 248 22.76 11.96 -40.24
CA ASN A 248 21.30 11.82 -40.34
C ASN A 248 20.59 12.23 -39.04
N GLU A 249 19.56 13.06 -39.16
CA GLU A 249 18.85 13.63 -38.00
C GLU A 249 17.91 12.62 -37.34
N ALA A 250 17.10 11.91 -38.13
CA ALA A 250 16.24 10.84 -37.64
C ALA A 250 17.00 9.73 -36.88
N ASP A 251 18.25 9.42 -37.29
CA ASP A 251 19.07 8.43 -36.59
C ASP A 251 19.75 9.00 -35.33
N LYS A 252 20.16 10.28 -35.36
CA LYS A 252 20.59 11.00 -34.14
C LYS A 252 19.48 11.02 -33.10
N GLU A 253 18.23 11.24 -33.49
CA GLU A 253 17.07 11.26 -32.59
C GLU A 253 16.80 9.89 -31.96
N LYS A 254 16.83 8.80 -32.75
CA LYS A 254 16.73 7.42 -32.22
C LYS A 254 17.83 7.15 -31.19
N LEU A 255 19.07 7.55 -31.49
CA LEU A 255 20.22 7.38 -30.58
C LEU A 255 20.09 8.23 -29.31
N LYS A 256 19.66 9.50 -29.42
CA LYS A 256 19.34 10.38 -28.29
C LYS A 256 18.24 9.78 -27.41
N LYS A 257 17.15 9.28 -28.00
CA LYS A 257 16.05 8.62 -27.26
C LYS A 257 16.51 7.37 -26.52
N LYS A 258 17.34 6.53 -27.15
CA LYS A 258 17.96 5.36 -26.49
C LYS A 258 18.88 5.80 -25.34
N LEU A 259 19.70 6.82 -25.53
CA LEU A 259 20.56 7.36 -24.47
C LEU A 259 19.76 7.91 -23.29
N MET A 260 18.71 8.70 -23.55
CA MET A 260 17.84 9.25 -22.50
C MET A 260 17.14 8.14 -21.70
N SER A 261 16.70 7.07 -22.36
CA SER A 261 16.12 5.89 -21.69
C SER A 261 17.15 5.16 -20.81
N MET A 262 18.39 4.99 -21.28
CA MET A 262 19.45 4.37 -20.49
C MET A 262 19.84 5.23 -19.28
N GLU A 263 19.96 6.54 -19.45
CA GLU A 263 20.24 7.46 -18.35
C GLU A 263 19.08 7.55 -17.35
N SER A 264 17.82 7.49 -17.78
CA SER A 264 16.67 7.50 -16.86
C SER A 264 16.58 6.20 -16.06
N GLN A 265 16.84 5.04 -16.69
CA GLN A 265 16.98 3.75 -16.00
C GLN A 265 18.12 3.76 -14.97
N GLN A 266 19.29 4.31 -15.31
CA GLN A 266 20.39 4.45 -14.37
C GLN A 266 19.99 5.32 -13.16
N LYS A 267 19.44 6.52 -13.41
CA LYS A 267 18.97 7.44 -12.36
C LYS A 267 17.84 6.85 -11.52
N ALA A 268 17.03 5.94 -12.07
CA ALA A 268 16.02 5.20 -11.31
C ALA A 268 16.65 4.13 -10.40
N ARG A 269 17.65 3.39 -10.90
CA ARG A 269 18.40 2.40 -10.11
C ARG A 269 19.15 3.06 -8.95
N GLU A 270 19.88 4.14 -9.22
CA GLU A 270 20.62 4.90 -8.19
C GLU A 270 19.69 5.46 -7.09
N ARG A 271 18.45 5.86 -7.44
CA ARG A 271 17.43 6.24 -6.45
C ARG A 271 17.02 5.07 -5.56
N LYS A 272 16.81 3.87 -6.13
CA LYS A 272 16.49 2.65 -5.36
C LYS A 272 17.66 2.20 -4.47
N GLU A 273 18.88 2.25 -4.99
CA GLU A 273 20.11 1.94 -4.24
C GLU A 273 20.27 2.85 -3.02
N LYS A 274 20.10 4.18 -3.17
CA LYS A 274 20.14 5.13 -2.04
C LYS A 274 19.04 4.88 -0.99
N GLN A 275 17.82 4.55 -1.42
CA GLN A 275 16.75 4.17 -0.50
C GLN A 275 17.11 2.91 0.31
N GLN A 276 17.69 1.90 -0.35
CA GLN A 276 18.18 0.68 0.31
C GLN A 276 19.37 0.97 1.25
N GLU A 277 20.25 1.90 0.90
CA GLU A 277 21.38 2.33 1.72
C GLU A 277 20.93 3.00 3.03
N VAL A 278 19.99 3.96 2.98
CA VAL A 278 19.39 4.57 4.19
C VAL A 278 18.77 3.52 5.12
N ILE A 279 18.06 2.52 4.55
CA ILE A 279 17.49 1.41 5.31
C ILE A 279 18.61 0.51 5.89
N HIS A 280 19.70 0.30 5.15
CA HIS A 280 20.85 -0.49 5.60
C HIS A 280 21.62 0.21 6.74
N GLU A 281 21.85 1.52 6.63
CA GLU A 281 22.45 2.33 7.69
C GLU A 281 21.65 2.26 8.98
N HIS A 282 20.32 2.42 8.90
CA HIS A 282 19.46 2.29 10.08
C HIS A 282 19.59 0.89 10.70
N LYS A 283 19.50 -0.16 9.88
CA LYS A 283 19.69 -1.55 10.33
C LYS A 283 21.09 -1.80 10.91
N LYS A 284 22.12 -1.06 10.49
CA LYS A 284 23.49 -1.13 11.05
C LYS A 284 23.55 -0.43 12.41
N LYS A 285 23.04 0.79 12.53
CA LYS A 285 22.93 1.55 13.79
C LYS A 285 22.17 0.75 14.85
N GLU A 286 21.03 0.15 14.49
CA GLU A 286 20.26 -0.73 15.39
C GLU A 286 21.02 -2.00 15.80
N LYS A 287 21.76 -2.65 14.90
CA LYS A 287 22.61 -3.81 15.27
C LYS A 287 23.70 -3.43 16.27
N GLU A 288 24.25 -2.23 16.18
CA GLU A 288 25.24 -1.72 17.13
C GLU A 288 24.61 -1.44 18.51
N LEU A 289 23.40 -0.88 18.55
CA LEU A 289 22.62 -0.70 19.78
C LEU A 289 22.21 -2.04 20.43
N VAL A 290 21.81 -3.03 19.64
CA VAL A 290 21.52 -4.40 20.10
C VAL A 290 22.77 -5.08 20.64
N LYS A 291 23.93 -4.87 20.01
CA LYS A 291 25.22 -5.36 20.53
C LYS A 291 25.60 -4.73 21.87
N GLN A 292 25.13 -3.52 22.16
CA GLN A 292 25.23 -2.87 23.48
C GLN A 292 24.18 -3.38 24.50
N GLY A 293 23.28 -4.28 24.10
CA GLY A 293 22.25 -4.86 24.96
C GLY A 293 20.89 -4.14 24.94
N LYS A 294 20.68 -3.17 24.04
CA LYS A 294 19.35 -2.56 23.84
C LYS A 294 18.43 -3.52 23.08
N THR A 295 17.12 -3.35 23.23
CA THR A 295 16.13 -4.13 22.48
C THR A 295 16.16 -3.77 20.99
N PRO A 296 16.06 -4.74 20.07
CA PRO A 296 16.06 -4.47 18.62
C PRO A 296 14.83 -3.65 18.23
N PHE A 297 15.05 -2.49 17.61
CA PHE A 297 13.99 -1.65 17.08
C PHE A 297 13.94 -1.74 15.54
N TYR A 298 12.72 -1.78 14.99
CA TYR A 298 12.48 -1.87 13.55
C TYR A 298 11.48 -0.78 13.16
N LEU A 299 11.95 0.21 12.39
CA LEU A 299 11.09 1.27 11.85
C LEU A 299 9.97 0.71 10.99
N LYS A 300 8.80 1.35 11.05
CA LYS A 300 7.68 1.10 10.12
C LYS A 300 8.09 1.45 8.68
N LYS A 301 7.39 0.86 7.70
CA LYS A 301 7.63 1.18 6.27
C LYS A 301 7.45 2.67 5.97
N SER A 302 6.47 3.33 6.59
CA SER A 302 6.23 4.78 6.47
C SER A 302 7.40 5.62 7.01
N GLU A 303 7.97 5.24 8.15
CA GLU A 303 9.15 5.91 8.73
C GLU A 303 10.41 5.70 7.87
N GLN A 304 10.60 4.50 7.30
CA GLN A 304 11.66 4.24 6.32
C GLN A 304 11.51 5.12 5.06
N LYS A 305 10.28 5.27 4.53
CA LYS A 305 9.98 6.21 3.44
C LYS A 305 10.31 7.65 3.85
N LYS A 306 9.94 8.10 5.06
CA LYS A 306 10.25 9.44 5.60
C LYS A 306 11.77 9.68 5.68
N LEU A 307 12.55 8.74 6.21
CA LEU A 307 14.02 8.86 6.26
C LEU A 307 14.66 8.96 4.87
N ALA A 308 14.26 8.12 3.93
CA ALA A 308 14.79 8.16 2.57
C ALA A 308 14.38 9.44 1.81
N LEU A 309 13.22 10.02 2.15
CA LEU A 309 12.77 11.31 1.63
C LEU A 309 13.60 12.46 2.23
N ILE A 310 13.88 12.43 3.53
CA ILE A 310 14.79 13.39 4.19
C ILE A 310 16.17 13.36 3.54
N ASP A 311 16.79 12.18 3.36
CA ASP A 311 18.07 12.04 2.67
C ASP A 311 18.02 12.62 1.24
N ARG A 312 16.98 12.28 0.47
CA ARG A 312 16.78 12.81 -0.89
C ARG A 312 16.72 14.34 -0.93
N PHE A 313 16.08 14.99 0.04
CA PHE A 313 16.02 16.45 0.14
C PHE A 313 17.27 17.07 0.79
N GLN A 314 18.06 16.32 1.56
CA GLN A 314 19.38 16.80 2.02
C GLN A 314 20.39 16.79 0.87
N ASN A 315 20.38 15.74 0.03
CA ASN A 315 21.29 15.53 -1.09
C ASN A 315 20.91 16.27 -2.39
N MET A 316 19.84 17.07 -2.38
CA MET A 316 19.35 17.84 -3.54
C MET A 316 19.76 19.32 -3.46
N LYS A 317 20.10 19.93 -4.60
CA LYS A 317 20.50 21.35 -4.68
C LYS A 317 19.33 22.26 -4.26
N SER A 318 19.61 23.38 -3.57
CA SER A 318 18.58 24.32 -3.06
C SER A 318 17.50 24.64 -4.10
N LYS A 319 17.87 25.19 -5.25
CA LYS A 319 16.95 25.54 -6.35
C LYS A 319 16.08 24.36 -6.82
N ASP A 320 16.64 23.15 -6.84
CA ASP A 320 15.91 21.96 -7.28
C ASP A 320 14.91 21.48 -6.21
N ARG A 321 15.22 21.68 -4.92
CA ARG A 321 14.29 21.45 -3.81
C ARG A 321 13.13 22.44 -3.84
N ASP A 322 13.43 23.72 -4.02
CA ASP A 322 12.43 24.79 -4.07
C ASP A 322 11.45 24.53 -5.22
N ARG A 323 11.98 24.20 -6.42
CA ARG A 323 11.19 23.75 -7.58
C ARG A 323 10.38 22.47 -7.31
N ALA A 324 10.93 21.49 -6.59
CA ALA A 324 10.21 20.27 -6.25
C ALA A 324 9.06 20.53 -5.26
N ILE A 325 9.27 21.40 -4.28
CA ILE A 325 8.26 21.84 -3.32
C ILE A 325 7.18 22.67 -4.04
N GLU A 326 7.56 23.60 -4.91
CA GLU A 326 6.63 24.39 -5.72
C GLU A 326 5.75 23.49 -6.61
N ARG A 327 6.35 22.55 -7.35
CA ARG A 327 5.61 21.56 -8.15
C ARG A 327 4.68 20.69 -7.28
N ARG A 328 5.07 20.34 -6.04
CA ARG A 328 4.19 19.60 -5.11
C ARG A 328 3.04 20.47 -4.60
N ARG A 329 3.27 21.76 -4.30
CA ARG A 329 2.25 22.75 -3.95
C ARG A 329 1.25 22.95 -5.09
N GLN A 330 1.72 23.21 -6.31
CA GLN A 330 0.87 23.34 -7.50
C GLN A 330 0.04 22.07 -7.77
N LYS A 331 0.59 20.87 -7.52
CA LYS A 331 -0.18 19.61 -7.61
C LYS A 331 -1.21 19.47 -6.48
N ALA A 332 -0.91 19.93 -5.26
CA ALA A 332 -1.86 19.94 -4.15
C ALA A 332 -3.04 20.89 -4.44
N THR A 333 -2.76 22.16 -4.78
CA THR A 333 -3.80 23.13 -5.12
C THR A 333 -4.62 22.72 -6.34
N ALA A 334 -4.01 22.05 -7.34
CA ALA A 334 -4.75 21.48 -8.46
C ALA A 334 -5.66 20.30 -8.06
N LYS A 335 -5.23 19.45 -7.12
CA LYS A 335 -6.07 18.38 -6.55
C LYS A 335 -7.20 18.96 -5.70
N GLU A 336 -6.93 19.93 -4.83
CA GLU A 336 -7.93 20.67 -4.05
C GLU A 336 -8.97 21.31 -4.98
N ARG A 337 -8.54 22.05 -6.02
CA ARG A 337 -9.45 22.64 -7.01
C ARG A 337 -10.26 21.60 -7.79
N LYS A 338 -9.73 20.39 -8.01
CA LYS A 338 -10.50 19.27 -8.60
C LYS A 338 -11.55 18.73 -7.62
N ASN A 339 -11.21 18.64 -6.34
CA ASN A 339 -12.10 18.13 -5.28
C ASN A 339 -13.18 19.16 -4.88
N MET A 340 -12.95 20.45 -5.10
CA MET A 340 -13.97 21.50 -4.92
C MET A 340 -15.15 21.36 -5.90
N PRO A 341 -16.40 21.66 -5.49
CA PRO A 341 -17.55 21.76 -6.38
C PRO A 341 -17.32 22.76 -7.52
N ALA A 342 -17.89 22.48 -8.70
CA ALA A 342 -17.62 23.24 -9.93
C ALA A 342 -17.83 24.76 -9.79
N GLU A 343 -18.86 25.17 -9.06
CA GLU A 343 -19.20 26.57 -8.74
C GLU A 343 -18.08 27.34 -8.04
N ARG A 344 -17.20 26.64 -7.32
CA ARG A 344 -16.07 27.22 -6.57
C ARG A 344 -14.71 27.07 -7.28
N ARG A 345 -14.66 26.56 -8.52
CA ARG A 345 -13.40 26.31 -9.25
C ARG A 345 -12.89 27.48 -10.09
N GLY A 346 -13.66 28.56 -10.20
CA GLY A 346 -13.39 29.73 -11.05
C GLY A 346 -13.67 31.08 -10.38
N ALA A 347 -13.67 31.11 -9.04
CA ALA A 347 -13.67 32.32 -8.23
C ALA A 347 -12.25 32.61 -7.71
#